data_AF-A0A928K9H9-F1
#
_entry.id   AF-A0A928K9H9-F1
#
_cell.length_a   1.000
_cell.length_b   1.000
_cell.length_c   1.000
_cell.angle_alpha   90.00
_cell.angle_beta   90.00
_cell.angle_gamma   90.00
#
_symmetry.space_group_name_H-M   'P 1'
#
loop_
_entity.id
_entity.type
_entity.pdbx_description
1 polymer ?
#
loop_
_entity_poly.entity_id
_entity_poly.type
_entity_poly.pdbx_seq_one_letter_code
_entity_poly.pdbx_strand_id
1 'polypeptide(L)' 'MLNCKMSESSKMFLNENFPEFFKCKNLDEALLALDDYITMNGLDKNDNMTDFGHEAQSVYDEIYMCNE' A
#
# COMPACT_ATOMS: atom_id res chain seq x y z
N MET A 1 7.66 -15.10 0.10
CA MET A 1 6.66 -14.12 0.54
C MET A 1 7.44 -12.89 0.95
N LEU A 2 7.04 -11.71 0.48
CA LEU A 2 7.69 -10.47 0.87
C LEU A 2 7.75 -10.36 2.40
N ASN A 3 8.94 -10.12 2.96
CA ASN A 3 9.14 -9.96 4.39
C ASN A 3 9.42 -8.48 4.69
N CYS A 4 8.44 -7.78 5.26
CA CYS A 4 8.55 -6.39 5.68
C CYS A 4 7.74 -6.16 6.96
N LYS A 5 8.14 -5.16 7.74
CA LYS A 5 7.48 -4.76 8.98
C LYS A 5 6.24 -3.92 8.67
N MET A 6 5.12 -4.27 9.27
CA MET A 6 3.86 -3.53 9.21
C MET A 6 2.96 -3.98 10.36
N SER A 7 1.95 -3.18 10.70
CA SER A 7 0.87 -3.57 11.59
C SER A 7 0.00 -4.68 10.98
N GLU A 8 -0.69 -5.43 11.86
CA GLU A 8 -1.68 -6.42 11.40
C GLU A 8 -2.85 -5.75 10.65
N SER A 9 -3.23 -4.52 10.99
CA SER A 9 -4.24 -3.76 10.24
C SER A 9 -3.79 -3.47 8.81
N SER A 10 -2.57 -2.99 8.61
CA SER A 10 -2.01 -2.74 7.28
C SER A 10 -1.87 -4.02 6.47
N LYS A 11 -1.48 -5.12 7.13
CA LYS A 11 -1.44 -6.44 6.51
C LYS A 11 -2.82 -6.93 6.08
N MET A 12 -3.84 -6.74 6.92
CA MET A 12 -5.23 -7.08 6.58
C MET A 12 -5.72 -6.26 5.40
N PHE A 13 -5.52 -4.94 5.42
CA PHE A 13 -5.87 -4.04 4.33
C PHE A 13 -5.28 -4.53 3.00
N LEU A 14 -3.98 -4.87 2.97
CA LEU A 14 -3.32 -5.36 1.77
C LEU A 14 -3.87 -6.73 1.32
N ASN A 15 -4.16 -7.64 2.23
CA ASN A 15 -4.75 -8.93 1.84
C ASN A 15 -6.15 -8.79 1.22
N GLU A 16 -6.94 -7.83 1.71
CA GLU A 16 -8.31 -7.60 1.24
C GLU A 16 -8.35 -6.81 -0.07
N ASN A 17 -7.50 -5.79 -0.22
CA ASN A 17 -7.60 -4.81 -1.31
C ASN A 17 -6.52 -4.98 -2.39
N PHE A 18 -5.31 -5.41 -2.02
CA PHE A 18 -4.16 -5.49 -2.94
C PHE A 18 -3.19 -6.64 -2.60
N PRO A 19 -3.63 -7.91 -2.69
CA PRO A 19 -2.80 -9.07 -2.31
C PRO A 19 -1.57 -9.26 -3.21
N GLU A 20 -1.55 -8.63 -4.39
CA GLU A 20 -0.39 -8.54 -5.30
C GLU A 20 0.85 -7.97 -4.62
N PHE A 21 0.68 -7.10 -3.62
CA PHE A 21 1.78 -6.57 -2.80
C PHE A 21 2.73 -7.67 -2.32
N PHE A 22 2.18 -8.77 -1.79
CA PHE A 22 2.97 -9.88 -1.22
C PHE A 22 3.66 -10.77 -2.27
N LYS A 23 3.34 -10.59 -3.56
CA LYS A 23 3.91 -11.32 -4.70
C LYS A 23 5.16 -10.63 -5.26
N CYS A 24 5.44 -9.39 -4.86
CA CYS A 24 6.62 -8.64 -5.30
C CYS A 24 7.93 -9.27 -4.80
N LYS A 25 9.04 -9.08 -5.53
CA LYS A 25 10.31 -9.76 -5.21
C LYS A 25 11.03 -9.14 -4.03
N ASN A 26 10.88 -7.84 -3.85
CA ASN A 26 11.53 -7.05 -2.82
C ASN A 26 10.62 -5.89 -2.39
N LEU A 27 11.02 -5.18 -1.33
CA LEU A 27 10.23 -4.12 -0.73
C LEU A 27 10.06 -2.92 -1.66
N ASP A 28 11.10 -2.52 -2.39
CA ASP A 28 11.05 -1.40 -3.32
C ASP A 28 10.02 -1.64 -4.43
N GLU A 29 10.02 -2.84 -5.03
CA GLU A 29 9.01 -3.25 -6.01
C GLU A 29 7.59 -3.24 -5.41
N ALA A 30 7.45 -3.63 -4.15
CA ALA A 30 6.15 -3.67 -3.48
C ALA A 30 5.60 -2.28 -3.16
N LEU A 31 6.47 -1.37 -2.72
CA LEU A 31 6.12 0.02 -2.45
C LEU A 31 5.75 0.74 -3.75
N LEU A 32 6.52 0.56 -4.83
CA LEU A 32 6.17 1.10 -6.14
C LEU A 32 4.81 0.58 -6.63
N ALA A 33 4.55 -0.73 -6.48
CA ALA A 33 3.28 -1.31 -6.87
C ALA A 33 2.10 -0.79 -6.03
N LEU A 34 2.33 -0.51 -4.74
CA LEU A 34 1.32 0.08 -3.85
C LEU A 34 1.06 1.55 -4.20
N ASP A 35 2.09 2.33 -4.52
CA ASP A 35 1.97 3.72 -4.97
C ASP A 35 1.17 3.83 -6.28
N ASP A 36 1.47 2.97 -7.25
CA ASP A 36 0.68 2.84 -8.49
C ASP A 36 -0.78 2.49 -8.18
N TYR A 37 -1.01 1.55 -7.26
CA TYR A 37 -2.35 1.14 -6.85
C TYR A 37 -3.13 2.28 -6.18
N ILE A 38 -2.49 3.07 -5.32
CA ILE A 38 -3.07 4.27 -4.68
C ILE A 38 -3.41 5.31 -5.74
N THR A 39 -2.51 5.56 -6.70
CA THR A 39 -2.75 6.51 -7.78
C THR A 39 -3.95 6.10 -8.63
N MET A 40 -4.10 4.81 -8.91
CA MET A 40 -5.19 4.27 -9.74
C MET A 40 -6.56 4.20 -9.03
N ASN A 41 -6.57 3.92 -7.72
CA ASN A 41 -7.81 3.56 -7.00
C ASN A 41 -8.12 4.49 -5.82
N GLY A 42 -7.15 5.27 -5.35
CA GLY A 42 -7.26 6.15 -4.19
C GLY A 42 -7.76 7.55 -4.52
N LEU A 43 -7.81 7.94 -5.79
CA LEU A 43 -8.16 9.29 -6.23
C LEU A 43 -9.59 9.36 -6.80
N ASP A 44 -10.26 10.49 -6.54
CA ASP A 44 -11.53 10.82 -7.18
C ASP A 44 -11.34 11.42 -8.58
N LYS A 45 -12.43 11.75 -9.27
CA LYS A 45 -12.41 12.33 -10.63
C LYS A 45 -11.69 13.69 -10.74
N ASN A 46 -11.37 14.32 -9.62
CA ASN A 46 -10.69 15.61 -9.55
C ASN A 46 -9.27 15.45 -8.95
N ASP A 47 -8.72 14.23 -8.95
CA ASP A 47 -7.41 13.87 -8.39
C ASP A 47 -7.28 14.15 -6.87
N ASN A 48 -8.40 14.24 -6.13
CA ASN A 48 -8.36 14.34 -4.67
C ASN A 48 -8.32 12.95 -4.05
N MET A 49 -7.58 12.83 -2.95
CA MET A 49 -7.54 11.59 -2.18
C MET A 49 -8.93 11.30 -1.59
N THR A 50 -9.41 10.07 -1.80
CA THR A 50 -10.63 9.53 -1.19
C THR A 50 -10.33 8.98 0.19
N ASP A 51 -11.36 8.62 0.96
CA ASP A 51 -11.17 7.93 2.24
C ASP A 51 -10.36 6.63 2.08
N PHE A 52 -10.64 5.86 1.02
CA PHE A 52 -9.87 4.67 0.66
C PHE A 52 -8.40 5.01 0.33
N GLY A 53 -8.18 6.06 -0.46
CA GLY A 53 -6.84 6.52 -0.80
C GLY A 53 -6.05 6.97 0.43
N HIS A 54 -6.69 7.64 1.38
CA HIS A 54 -6.07 8.03 2.65
C HIS A 54 -5.66 6.82 3.50
N GLU A 55 -6.51 5.80 3.59
CA GLU A 55 -6.18 4.55 4.28
C GLU A 55 -5.02 3.83 3.59
N ALA A 56 -5.08 3.67 2.26
CA ALA A 56 -4.03 3.04 1.47
C ALA A 56 -2.69 3.78 1.58
N GLN A 57 -2.70 5.12 1.54
CA GLN A 57 -1.51 5.94 1.76
C GLN A 57 -0.95 5.76 3.17
N SER A 58 -1.80 5.68 4.20
CA SER A 58 -1.35 5.41 5.57
C SER A 58 -0.66 4.05 5.69
N VAL A 59 -1.13 3.04 4.95
CA VAL A 59 -0.48 1.72 4.88
C VAL A 59 0.89 1.82 4.20
N TYR A 60 0.98 2.52 3.06
CA TYR A 60 2.24 2.78 2.39
C TYR A 60 3.24 3.47 3.32
N ASP A 61 2.82 4.57 3.97
CA ASP A 61 3.67 5.38 4.84
C ASP A 61 4.19 4.57 6.04
N GLU A 62 3.34 3.74 6.66
CA GLU A 62 3.75 2.86 7.75
C GLU A 62 4.86 1.89 7.30
N ILE A 63 4.65 1.23 6.17
CA ILE A 63 5.60 0.24 5.63
C ILE A 63 6.92 0.92 5.29
N TYR A 64 6.86 2.07 4.61
CA TYR A 64 8.03 2.86 4.25
C TYR A 64 8.84 3.22 5.50
N MET A 65 8.20 3.88 6.49
CA MET A 65 8.86 4.37 7.70
C MET A 65 9.38 3.27 8.63
N CYS A 66 8.78 2.08 8.62
CA CYS A 66 9.20 0.98 9.50
C CYS A 66 10.34 0.11 8.92
N ASN A 67 10.65 0.27 7.62
CA ASN A 67 11.61 -0.56 6.91
C ASN A 67 12.77 0.22 6.26
N GLU A 68 12.89 1.53 6.55
CA GLU A 68 14.13 2.30 6.33
C GLU A 68 15.30 1.85 7.23
#